data_AF-A0A1A7Y126-F1
#
_entry.id   AF-A0A1A7Y126-F1
#
_cell.length_a   1.000
_cell.length_b   1.000
_cell.length_c   1.000
_cell.angle_alpha   90.00
_cell.angle_beta   90.00
_cell.angle_gamma   90.00
#
_symmetry.space_group_name_H-M   'P 1'
#
loop_
_entity.id
_entity.type
_entity.pdbx_description
1 polymer ?
#
loop_
_entity_poly.entity_id
_entity_poly.type
_entity_poly.pdbx_seq_one_letter_code
_entity_poly.pdbx_strand_id
1 'polypeptide(L)'
;GEQAEGDHMEDDQVVLQCTASVLKEQIKLCLSCEGFGNRLCFLETTSNAQNVPPDLAICSFILEQSLSVRALVEMLANTVE
;
A
#
# COMPACT_ATOMS: atom_id res chain seq x y z
N GLY A 1 -31.92 10.16 -8.53
CA GLY A 1 -31.00 11.33 -8.57
C GLY A 1 -30.55 11.56 -7.15
N GLU A 2 -29.27 11.71 -6.85
CA GLU A 2 -28.08 11.80 -7.68
C GLU A 2 -27.23 10.55 -7.52
N GLN A 3 -26.83 9.97 -8.65
CA GLN A 3 -25.75 9.00 -8.71
C GLN A 3 -24.47 9.84 -8.68
N ALA A 4 -23.84 9.94 -7.51
CA ALA A 4 -22.52 10.52 -7.41
C ALA A 4 -21.57 9.58 -8.17
N GLU A 5 -21.26 9.91 -9.43
CA GLU A 5 -20.08 9.41 -10.12
C GLU A 5 -18.86 10.00 -9.41
N GLY A 6 -18.56 9.47 -8.22
CA GLY A 6 -17.28 9.65 -7.58
C GLY A 6 -16.25 8.86 -8.37
N ASP A 7 -15.12 9.48 -8.67
CA ASP A 7 -13.91 8.81 -9.14
C ASP A 7 -13.75 7.50 -8.36
N HIS A 8 -13.93 6.35 -9.02
CA HIS A 8 -13.77 5.05 -8.37
C HIS A 8 -12.27 4.88 -8.07
N MET A 9 -11.85 5.24 -6.85
CA MET A 9 -10.48 5.00 -6.32
C MET A 9 -10.18 3.50 -6.10
N GLU A 10 -11.16 2.63 -6.36
CA GLU A 10 -10.96 1.19 -6.38
C GLU A 10 -10.07 0.84 -7.59
N ASP A 11 -9.11 -0.05 -7.40
CA ASP A 11 -8.04 -0.44 -8.34
C ASP A 11 -6.85 0.53 -8.49
N ASP A 12 -6.82 1.63 -7.73
CA ASP A 12 -5.66 2.53 -7.72
C ASP A 12 -4.40 1.84 -7.17
N GLN A 13 -3.28 2.01 -7.88
CA GLN A 13 -1.97 1.53 -7.44
C GLN A 13 -1.28 2.56 -6.56
N VAL A 14 -0.91 2.15 -5.35
CA VAL A 14 -0.29 3.00 -4.34
C VAL A 14 0.95 2.33 -3.74
N VAL A 15 1.84 3.14 -3.17
CA VAL A 15 2.99 2.66 -2.38
C VAL A 15 2.89 3.22 -0.97
N LEU A 16 3.28 2.42 0.02
CA LEU A 16 3.40 2.88 1.40
C LEU A 16 4.85 3.32 1.65
N GLN A 17 5.04 4.61 1.91
CA GLN A 17 6.37 5.19 2.13
C GLN A 17 6.46 5.88 3.49
N CYS A 18 7.56 5.66 4.21
CA CYS A 18 7.93 6.45 5.37
C CYS A 18 9.31 7.10 5.18
N THR A 19 9.62 8.07 6.04
CA THR A 19 10.96 8.67 6.11
C THR A 19 11.46 8.54 7.53
N ALA A 20 12.71 8.10 7.70
CA ALA A 20 13.36 7.95 9.00
C ALA A 20 14.76 8.55 8.97
N SER A 21 15.21 9.09 10.10
CA SER A 21 16.55 9.64 10.24
C SER A 21 17.54 8.58 10.71
N VAL A 22 18.59 8.32 9.93
CA VAL A 22 19.67 7.38 10.27
C VAL A 22 20.99 8.10 10.00
N LEU A 23 21.93 8.06 10.97
CA LEU A 23 23.23 8.74 10.84
C LEU A 23 23.15 10.23 10.46
N LYS A 24 22.09 10.93 10.91
CA LYS A 24 21.77 12.34 10.58
C LYS A 24 21.33 12.58 9.14
N GLU A 25 21.06 11.55 8.37
CA GLU A 25 20.49 11.63 7.02
C GLU A 25 19.05 11.12 7.01
N GLN A 26 18.21 11.71 6.15
CA GLN A 26 16.84 11.23 5.95
C GLN A 26 16.84 10.08 4.93
N ILE A 27 16.32 8.93 5.33
CA ILE A 27 16.16 7.76 4.49
C ILE A 27 14.68 7.55 4.18
N LYS A 28 14.36 7.47 2.88
CA LYS A 28 13.04 7.10 2.37
C LYS A 28 12.97 5.59 2.22
N LEU A 29 11.91 5.00 2.75
CA LEU A 29 11.69 3.56 2.80
C LEU A 29 10.29 3.26 2.28
N CYS A 30 10.17 2.30 1.37
CA CYS A 30 8.90 1.74 0.92
C CYS A 30 8.66 0.38 1.56
N LEU A 31 7.40 0.09 1.94
CA LEU A 31 7.01 -1.24 2.36
C LEU A 31 6.95 -2.18 1.15
N SER A 32 7.48 -3.39 1.30
CA SER A 32 7.53 -4.37 0.22
C SER A 32 7.37 -5.81 0.71
N CYS A 33 6.99 -6.72 -0.19
CA CYS A 33 6.95 -8.16 0.03
C CYS A 33 7.09 -8.93 -1.30
N GLU A 34 7.85 -10.02 -1.32
CA GLU A 34 8.02 -10.89 -2.50
C GLU A 34 6.79 -11.80 -2.74
N GLY A 35 6.08 -12.17 -1.67
CA GLY A 35 4.90 -13.00 -1.73
C GLY A 35 5.22 -14.50 -1.79
N PHE A 36 5.55 -15.04 -2.97
CA PHE A 36 5.87 -16.47 -3.11
C PHE A 36 7.27 -16.76 -2.56
N GLY A 37 7.39 -17.77 -1.69
CA GLY A 37 8.68 -18.09 -1.04
C GLY A 37 9.03 -17.21 0.16
N ASN A 38 8.47 -16.00 0.25
CA ASN A 38 8.62 -15.13 1.42
C ASN A 38 7.33 -14.35 1.74
N ARG A 39 6.76 -14.62 2.92
CA ARG A 39 5.52 -13.98 3.40
C ARG A 39 5.77 -12.80 4.34
N LEU A 40 7.02 -12.54 4.72
CA LEU A 40 7.38 -11.43 5.59
C LEU A 40 7.61 -10.17 4.75
N CYS A 41 7.07 -9.04 5.22
CA CYS A 41 7.36 -7.75 4.62
C CYS A 41 8.75 -7.25 5.02
N PHE A 42 9.35 -6.45 4.15
CA PHE A 42 10.62 -5.78 4.37
C PHE A 42 10.57 -4.34 3.83
N LEU A 43 11.67 -3.61 4.02
CA LEU A 43 11.78 -2.20 3.64
C LEU A 43 12.76 -2.04 2.49
N GLU A 44 12.27 -1.49 1.39
CA GLU A 44 13.06 -1.14 0.21
C GLU A 44 13.49 0.32 0.30
N THR A 45 14.80 0.59 0.19
CA THR A 45 15.32 1.95 0.25
C THR A 45 15.13 2.68 -1.07
N THR A 46 14.50 3.85 -1.06
CA THR A 46 14.30 4.67 -2.27
C THR A 46 15.15 5.94 -2.29
N SER A 47 15.96 6.18 -1.26
CA SER A 47 16.81 7.38 -1.13
C SER A 47 17.90 7.52 -2.20
N ASN A 48 18.43 6.41 -2.73
CA ASN A 48 19.57 6.42 -3.66
C ASN A 48 19.15 6.12 -5.12
N ALA A 49 17.91 6.44 -5.49
CA ALA A 49 17.31 6.06 -6.78
C ALA A 49 18.09 6.56 -8.01
N GLN A 50 18.91 7.62 -7.88
CA GLN A 50 19.76 8.12 -8.96
C GLN A 50 20.94 7.19 -9.29
N ASN A 51 21.40 6.41 -8.32
CA ASN A 51 22.59 5.56 -8.46
C ASN A 51 22.23 4.07 -8.44
N VAL A 52 21.19 3.69 -7.69
CA VAL A 52 20.71 2.31 -7.58
C VAL A 52 19.18 2.34 -7.74
N PRO A 53 18.63 1.75 -8.81
CA PRO A 53 17.18 1.73 -9.01
C PRO A 53 16.53 0.83 -7.94
N PRO A 54 15.52 1.32 -7.21
CA PRO A 54 14.78 0.51 -6.24
C PRO A 54 13.85 -0.48 -6.93
N ASP A 55 13.57 -1.62 -6.29
CA ASP A 55 12.59 -2.59 -6.79
C ASP A 55 11.16 -2.15 -6.43
N LEU A 56 10.59 -1.30 -7.29
CA LEU A 56 9.23 -0.78 -7.09
C LEU A 56 8.14 -1.80 -7.46
N ALA A 57 8.46 -2.86 -8.21
CA ALA A 57 7.46 -3.85 -8.63
C ALA A 57 6.85 -4.58 -7.44
N ILE A 58 7.67 -4.86 -6.43
CA ILE A 58 7.28 -5.51 -5.17
C ILE A 58 6.82 -4.53 -4.09
N CYS A 59 6.81 -3.23 -4.38
CA CYS A 59 6.34 -2.17 -3.45
C CYS A 59 4.92 -1.71 -3.76
N SER A 60 4.33 -2.15 -4.88
CA SER A 60 3.01 -1.72 -5.34
C SER A 60 1.90 -2.45 -4.60
N PHE A 61 0.93 -1.69 -4.10
CA PHE A 61 -0.32 -2.17 -3.51
C PHE A 61 -1.50 -1.67 -4.32
N ILE A 62 -2.59 -2.43 -4.36
CA ILE A 62 -3.82 -2.07 -5.05
C ILE A 62 -4.89 -1.78 -3.99
N LEU A 63 -5.62 -0.67 -4.15
CA LEU A 63 -6.79 -0.36 -3.33
C LEU A 63 -7.99 -1.17 -3.80
N GLU A 64 -8.23 -2.31 -3.16
CA GLU A 64 -9.33 -3.21 -3.56
C GLU A 64 -10.71 -2.74 -3.07
N GLN A 65 -10.80 -2.21 -1.83
CA GLN A 65 -12.08 -1.82 -1.22
C GLN A 65 -11.89 -0.67 -0.23
N SER A 66 -12.87 0.24 -0.20
CA SER A 66 -12.93 1.34 0.77
C SER A 66 -14.32 1.40 1.41
N LEU A 67 -14.42 0.97 2.67
CA LEU A 67 -15.67 0.93 3.42
C LEU A 67 -15.55 1.76 4.69
N SER A 68 -16.65 2.42 5.08
CA SER A 68 -16.77 2.96 6.42
C SER A 68 -16.75 1.83 7.46
N VAL A 69 -16.39 2.14 8.72
CA VAL A 69 -16.37 1.13 9.79
C VAL A 69 -17.72 0.43 9.97
N ARG A 70 -18.85 1.13 9.77
CA ARG A 70 -20.19 0.53 9.88
C ARG A 70 -20.48 -0.42 8.73
N ALA A 71 -20.21 0.01 7.50
CA ALA A 71 -20.37 -0.84 6.32
C ALA A 71 -19.48 -2.09 6.37
N LEU A 72 -18.25 -1.96 6.91
CA LEU A 72 -17.35 -3.09 7.12
C LEU A 72 -17.94 -4.10 8.12
N VAL A 73 -18.53 -3.63 9.22
CA VAL A 73 -19.19 -4.51 10.20
C VAL A 73 -20.38 -5.24 9.58
N GLU A 74 -21.21 -4.55 8.78
CA GLU A 74 -22.33 -5.16 8.06
C GLU A 74 -21.85 -6.19 7.03
N MET A 75 -20.78 -5.90 6.29
CA MET A 75 -20.20 -6.85 5.33
C MET A 75 -19.71 -8.13 6.02
N LEU A 76 -18.98 -8.00 7.14
CA LEU A 76 -18.49 -9.16 7.89
C LEU A 76 -19.62 -9.99 8.50
N ALA A 77 -20.70 -9.34 8.95
CA ALA A 77 -21.87 -10.05 9.49
C ALA A 77 -22.53 -10.96 8.43
N ASN A 78 -22.42 -10.61 7.14
CA ASN A 78 -22.98 -11.38 6.02
C ASN A 78 -22.01 -12.45 5.46
N THR A 79 -20.78 -12.55 5.98
CA THR A 79 -19.79 -13.56 5.54
C THR A 79 -19.84 -14.88 6.32
N VAL A 80 -20.81 -15.03 7.25
CA VAL A 80 -20.89 -16.17 8.19
C VAL A 80 -22.00 -17.19 7.83
N GLU A 81 -22.48 -17.20 6.58
CA GLU A 81 -23.35 -18.27 6.04
C GLU A 81 -22.58 -19.23 5.12
#